data_AF-H9FGS5-F1
#
_entry.id   AF-H9FGS5-F1
#
_cell.length_a   1.000
_cell.length_b   1.000
_cell.length_c   1.000
_cell.angle_alpha   90.00
_cell.angle_beta   90.00
_cell.angle_gamma   90.00
#
_symmetry.space_group_name_H-M   'P 1'
#
loop_
_entity.id
_entity.type
_entity.pdbx_description
1 polymer ?
#
loop_
_entity_poly.entity_id
_entity_poly.type
_entity_poly.pdbx_seq_one_letter_code
_entity_poly.pdbx_strand_id
1 'polypeptide(L)'
;RFISKEILTIREAVWLTDNTYKYEDLVRMMGEIVSALEGKIRVPTVVDYKEVLLALVPVELRTQHLCSFLCELSLLHTSLSTYAPARLAAAALLLARLTHRQTQPWTTQLWDLTGFSYEDLIPCVLSLHKKCFHDDAPKDYRQVSLTAVKQRFEDKRYGEISQEKVLSYSQLCAALGVTQDSPDPPTFLSTGEIHAFLSSPSGRRTKRKRENSLQEDRGSFV
;
A
#
# COMPACT_ATOMS: atom_id res chain seq x y z
N ARG A 1 20.37 23.57 7.24
CA ARG A 1 19.12 23.01 6.65
C ARG A 1 19.48 21.65 6.09
N PHE A 2 18.91 20.55 6.60
CA PHE A 2 19.09 19.23 6.01
C PHE A 2 18.41 19.21 4.64
N ILE A 3 19.20 19.27 3.57
CA ILE A 3 18.73 19.09 2.20
C ILE A 3 19.34 17.75 1.75
N SER A 4 18.68 16.65 2.13
CA SER A 4 18.93 15.36 1.47
C SER A 4 18.12 15.36 0.18
N LYS A 5 18.67 14.82 -0.91
CA LYS A 5 17.96 14.64 -2.20
C LYS A 5 16.67 13.81 -2.06
N GLU A 6 16.51 13.11 -0.95
CA GLU A 6 15.40 12.19 -0.69
C GLU A 6 14.27 12.83 0.14
N ILE A 7 14.43 14.08 0.60
CA ILE A 7 13.41 14.73 1.44
C ILE A 7 12.61 15.73 0.61
N LEU A 8 11.31 15.43 0.46
CA LEU A 8 10.34 16.33 -0.16
C LEU A 8 10.18 17.61 0.68
N THR A 9 10.41 18.77 0.08
CA THR A 9 10.17 20.06 0.73
C THR A 9 8.68 20.41 0.74
N ILE A 10 8.25 21.25 1.69
CA ILE A 10 6.86 21.70 1.77
C ILE A 10 6.44 22.44 0.47
N ARG A 11 7.35 23.17 -0.17
CA ARG A 11 7.07 23.86 -1.44
C ARG A 11 6.83 22.87 -2.58
N GLU A 12 7.62 21.80 -2.65
CA GLU A 12 7.40 20.72 -3.62
C GLU A 12 6.11 19.97 -3.34
N ALA A 13 5.77 19.71 -2.08
CA ALA A 13 4.49 19.11 -1.70
C ALA A 13 3.29 19.97 -2.14
N VAL A 14 3.34 21.29 -1.93
CA VAL A 14 2.34 22.24 -2.47
C VAL A 14 2.22 22.12 -3.98
N TRP A 15 3.37 22.14 -4.67
CA TRP A 15 3.42 22.06 -6.12
C TRP A 15 2.86 20.73 -6.67
N LEU A 16 3.15 19.59 -6.02
CA LEU A 16 2.62 18.27 -6.39
C LEU A 16 1.09 18.17 -6.30
N THR A 17 0.47 19.02 -5.49
CA THR A 17 -1.00 19.11 -5.37
C THR A 17 -1.62 20.09 -6.36
N ASP A 18 -0.89 20.52 -7.39
CA ASP A 18 -1.30 21.57 -8.34
C ASP A 18 -1.72 22.87 -7.62
N ASN A 19 -1.01 23.22 -6.55
CA ASN A 19 -1.31 24.35 -5.67
C ASN A 19 -2.76 24.34 -5.10
N THR A 20 -3.39 23.17 -4.99
CA THR A 20 -4.71 23.02 -4.34
C THR A 20 -4.66 23.47 -2.87
N TYR A 21 -3.52 23.23 -2.21
CA TYR A 21 -3.26 23.64 -0.83
C TYR A 21 -2.13 24.65 -0.77
N LYS A 22 -2.21 25.62 0.15
CA LYS A 22 -1.14 26.60 0.35
C LYS A 22 -0.06 26.06 1.28
N TYR A 23 1.09 26.74 1.33
CA TYR A 23 2.19 26.41 2.23
C TYR A 23 1.72 26.37 3.69
N GLU A 24 0.91 27.35 4.10
CA GLU A 24 0.41 27.46 5.47
C GLU A 24 -0.57 26.33 5.82
N ASP A 25 -1.36 25.87 4.84
CA ASP A 25 -2.29 24.75 5.02
C ASP A 25 -1.56 23.44 5.29
N LEU A 26 -0.47 23.17 4.54
CA LEU A 26 0.36 21.98 4.79
C LEU A 26 1.06 22.04 6.14
N VAL A 27 1.64 23.19 6.51
CA VAL A 27 2.30 23.34 7.82
C VAL A 27 1.31 23.10 8.96
N ARG A 28 0.09 23.67 8.87
CA ARG A 28 -0.97 23.45 9.86
C ARG A 28 -1.35 21.97 9.96
N MET A 29 -1.66 21.33 8.82
CA MET A 29 -2.05 19.92 8.78
C MET A 29 -0.95 18.99 9.30
N MET A 30 0.32 19.27 8.98
CA MET A 30 1.45 18.53 9.56
C MET A 30 1.46 18.63 11.08
N GLY A 31 1.26 19.82 11.66
CA GLY A 31 1.15 20.01 13.10
C GLY A 31 -0.02 19.26 13.72
N GLU A 32 -1.19 19.31 13.08
CA GLU A 32 -2.41 18.61 13.52
C GLU A 32 -2.22 17.09 13.52
N ILE A 33 -1.64 16.52 12.45
CA ILE A 33 -1.36 15.07 12.36
C ILE A 33 -0.37 14.64 13.45
N VAL A 34 0.73 15.39 13.63
CA VAL A 34 1.73 15.07 14.66
C VAL A 34 1.12 15.12 16.06
N SER A 35 0.27 16.12 16.33
CA SER A 35 -0.46 16.23 17.59
C SER A 35 -1.44 15.07 17.79
N ALA A 36 -2.22 14.72 16.76
CA ALA A 36 -3.19 13.63 16.83
C ALA A 36 -2.53 12.26 17.06
N LEU A 37 -1.32 12.06 16.52
CA LEU A 37 -0.52 10.86 16.72
C LEU A 37 0.32 10.89 18.01
N GLU A 38 0.22 11.95 18.82
CA GLU A 38 1.05 12.14 20.03
C GLU A 38 2.57 12.04 19.74
N GLY A 39 2.99 12.47 18.55
CA GLY A 39 4.38 12.34 18.10
C GLY A 39 4.83 10.91 17.70
N LYS A 40 3.93 9.91 17.73
CA LYS A 40 4.23 8.51 17.37
C LYS A 40 4.15 8.29 15.86
N ILE A 41 5.08 8.90 15.11
CA ILE A 41 5.07 8.93 13.64
C ILE A 41 5.74 7.69 13.03
N ARG A 42 6.60 6.99 13.78
CA ARG A 42 7.36 5.84 13.27
C ARG A 42 6.84 4.53 13.86
N VAL A 43 6.11 3.78 13.03
CA VAL A 43 5.62 2.44 13.33
C VAL A 43 6.07 1.51 12.20
N PRO A 44 6.58 0.29 12.50
CA PRO A 44 6.95 -0.66 11.46
C PRO A 44 5.77 -1.01 10.55
N THR A 45 5.97 -0.85 9.24
CA THR A 45 5.00 -1.16 8.20
C THR A 45 5.25 -2.54 7.60
N VAL A 46 4.34 -3.01 6.74
CA VAL A 46 4.50 -4.28 6.00
C VAL A 46 5.80 -4.27 5.17
N VAL A 47 6.18 -3.11 4.64
CA VAL A 47 7.40 -2.95 3.84
C VAL A 47 8.65 -3.08 4.72
N ASP A 48 8.63 -2.52 5.94
CA ASP A 48 9.74 -2.64 6.88
C ASP A 48 9.96 -4.11 7.29
N TYR A 49 8.88 -4.83 7.66
CA TYR A 49 8.99 -6.26 8.00
C TYR A 49 9.46 -7.11 6.83
N LYS A 50 9.02 -6.79 5.61
CA LYS A 50 9.50 -7.44 4.39
C LYS A 50 11.01 -7.26 4.23
N GLU A 51 11.56 -6.06 4.38
CA GLU A 51 13.01 -5.83 4.29
C GLU A 51 13.77 -6.68 5.33
N VAL A 52 13.27 -6.75 6.57
CA VAL A 52 13.86 -7.59 7.62
C VAL A 52 13.83 -9.07 7.23
N LEU A 53 12.69 -9.58 6.75
CA LEU A 53 12.57 -10.99 6.34
C LEU A 53 13.52 -11.35 5.18
N LEU A 54 13.63 -10.48 4.18
CA LEU A 54 14.49 -10.70 3.02
C LEU A 54 15.99 -10.58 3.36
N ALA A 55 16.34 -9.81 4.39
CA ALA A 55 17.70 -9.75 4.90
C ALA A 55 18.09 -11.00 5.71
N LEU A 56 17.13 -11.59 6.43
CA LEU A 56 17.36 -12.75 7.30
C LEU A 56 17.36 -14.09 6.55
N VAL A 57 16.60 -14.19 5.46
CA VAL A 57 16.42 -15.45 4.72
C VAL A 57 16.88 -15.27 3.28
N PRO A 58 17.83 -16.09 2.80
CA PRO A 58 18.26 -16.03 1.41
C PRO A 58 17.10 -16.45 0.50
N VAL A 59 16.76 -15.56 -0.42
CA VAL A 59 15.64 -15.71 -1.34
C VAL A 59 16.11 -15.24 -2.72
N GLU A 60 15.75 -15.97 -3.78
CA GLU A 60 16.08 -15.56 -5.15
C GLU A 60 15.51 -14.17 -5.47
N LEU A 61 16.28 -13.34 -6.18
CA LEU A 61 15.91 -11.96 -6.52
C LEU A 61 14.49 -11.83 -7.10
N ARG A 62 14.10 -12.75 -7.98
CA ARG A 62 12.75 -12.76 -8.56
C ARG A 62 11.66 -12.93 -7.50
N THR A 63 11.88 -13.81 -6.52
CA THR A 63 10.98 -14.02 -5.38
C THR A 63 10.95 -12.79 -4.46
N GLN A 64 12.08 -12.10 -4.28
CA GLN A 64 12.15 -10.84 -3.52
C GLN A 64 11.29 -9.74 -4.17
N HIS A 65 11.34 -9.62 -5.50
CA HIS A 65 10.50 -8.70 -6.26
C HIS A 65 9.02 -9.05 -6.12
N LEU A 66 8.65 -10.33 -6.21
CA LEU A 66 7.26 -10.77 -6.04
C LEU A 66 6.76 -10.49 -4.62
N CYS A 67 7.57 -10.77 -3.60
CA CYS A 67 7.26 -10.45 -2.21
C CYS A 67 7.05 -8.94 -2.01
N SER A 68 7.94 -8.11 -2.58
CA SER A 68 7.81 -6.65 -2.54
C SER A 68 6.54 -6.16 -3.23
N PHE A 69 6.24 -6.72 -4.40
CA PHE A 69 5.02 -6.41 -5.15
C PHE A 69 3.75 -6.74 -4.36
N LEU A 70 3.69 -7.93 -3.75
CA LEU A 70 2.57 -8.36 -2.90
C LEU A 70 2.40 -7.46 -1.68
N CYS A 71 3.49 -7.11 -0.99
CA CYS A 71 3.45 -6.20 0.16
C CYS A 71 2.88 -4.84 -0.23
N GLU A 72 3.29 -4.28 -1.36
CA GLU A 72 2.81 -2.96 -1.79
C GLU A 72 1.40 -2.99 -2.38
N LEU A 73 1.01 -4.07 -3.05
CA LEU A 73 -0.39 -4.26 -3.44
C LEU A 73 -1.30 -4.36 -2.22
N SER A 74 -0.85 -5.03 -1.15
CA SER A 74 -1.65 -5.20 0.06
C SER A 74 -2.06 -3.87 0.69
N LEU A 75 -1.22 -2.83 0.55
CA LEU A 75 -1.49 -1.47 1.05
C LEU A 75 -2.68 -0.79 0.36
N LEU A 76 -3.04 -1.23 -0.85
CA LEU A 76 -4.19 -0.71 -1.58
C LEU A 76 -5.52 -1.29 -1.07
N HIS A 77 -5.48 -2.35 -0.26
CA HIS A 77 -6.66 -3.05 0.24
C HIS A 77 -6.82 -2.87 1.75
N THR A 78 -7.63 -1.90 2.16
CA THR A 78 -7.88 -1.59 3.57
C THR A 78 -8.42 -2.76 4.38
N SER A 79 -9.11 -3.73 3.75
CA SER A 79 -9.59 -4.96 4.41
C SER A 79 -8.45 -5.83 4.96
N LEU A 80 -7.24 -5.74 4.39
CA LEU A 80 -6.07 -6.47 4.86
C LEU A 80 -5.42 -5.82 6.08
N SER A 81 -5.83 -4.61 6.47
CA SER A 81 -5.35 -3.93 7.69
C SER A 81 -5.80 -4.62 8.98
N THR A 82 -6.72 -5.57 8.88
CA THR A 82 -7.11 -6.50 9.96
C THR A 82 -5.96 -7.40 10.41
N TYR A 83 -4.98 -7.66 9.54
CA TYR A 83 -3.77 -8.40 9.87
C TYR A 83 -2.66 -7.46 10.35
N ALA A 84 -1.89 -7.90 11.35
CA ALA A 84 -0.70 -7.18 11.77
C ALA A 84 0.32 -7.07 10.61
N PRO A 85 1.06 -5.95 10.47
CA PRO A 85 2.02 -5.75 9.37
C PRO A 85 3.04 -6.88 9.23
N ALA A 86 3.51 -7.44 10.35
CA ALA A 86 4.44 -8.58 10.36
C ALA A 86 3.83 -9.86 9.75
N ARG A 87 2.58 -10.18 10.11
CA ARG A 87 1.85 -11.35 9.58
C ARG A 87 1.58 -11.19 8.08
N LEU A 88 1.24 -9.98 7.64
CA LEU A 88 1.01 -9.68 6.24
C LEU A 88 2.29 -9.80 5.40
N ALA A 89 3.43 -9.33 5.92
CA ALA A 89 4.73 -9.48 5.27
C ALA A 89 5.16 -10.96 5.19
N ALA A 90 4.97 -11.72 6.27
CA ALA A 90 5.21 -13.16 6.29
C ALA A 90 4.34 -13.92 5.29
N ALA A 91 3.04 -13.58 5.22
CA ALA A 91 2.10 -14.15 4.25
C ALA A 91 2.49 -13.80 2.80
N ALA A 92 2.94 -12.57 2.54
CA ALA A 92 3.43 -12.16 1.22
C ALA A 92 4.66 -12.96 0.80
N LEU A 93 5.61 -13.17 1.72
CA LEU A 93 6.79 -14.01 1.46
C LEU A 93 6.40 -15.46 1.18
N LEU A 94 5.50 -16.02 1.99
CA LEU A 94 4.99 -17.38 1.82
C LEU A 94 4.30 -17.53 0.45
N LEU A 95 3.44 -16.60 0.08
CA LEU A 95 2.75 -16.60 -1.21
C LEU A 95 3.72 -16.47 -2.39
N ALA A 96 4.75 -15.63 -2.27
CA ALA A 96 5.77 -15.49 -3.31
C ALA A 96 6.54 -16.82 -3.52
N ARG A 97 6.95 -17.48 -2.42
CA ARG A 97 7.65 -18.77 -2.47
C ARG A 97 6.78 -19.91 -3.01
N LEU A 98 5.49 -19.92 -2.66
CA LEU A 98 4.52 -20.86 -3.22
C LEU A 98 4.34 -20.65 -4.72
N THR A 99 4.25 -19.40 -5.16
CA THR A 99 4.10 -19.05 -6.59
C THR A 99 5.28 -19.55 -7.41
N HIS A 100 6.50 -19.42 -6.89
CA HIS A 100 7.71 -19.96 -7.51
C HIS A 100 7.97 -21.45 -7.21
N ARG A 101 6.98 -22.16 -6.66
CA ARG A 101 7.00 -23.62 -6.41
C ARG A 101 8.20 -24.10 -5.60
N GLN A 102 8.63 -23.32 -4.62
CA GLN A 102 9.69 -23.76 -3.71
C GLN A 102 9.21 -24.96 -2.88
N THR A 103 10.08 -25.98 -2.74
CA THR A 103 9.73 -27.26 -2.08
C THR A 103 9.36 -27.08 -0.60
N GLN A 104 10.00 -26.13 0.08
CA GLN A 104 9.72 -25.78 1.48
C GLN A 104 9.45 -24.27 1.55
N PRO A 105 8.21 -23.83 1.25
CA PRO A 105 7.89 -22.42 1.13
C PRO A 105 7.91 -21.71 2.51
N TRP A 106 7.61 -22.43 3.59
CA TRP A 106 7.82 -21.99 4.98
C TRP A 106 8.74 -22.98 5.69
N THR A 107 9.92 -22.51 6.10
CA THR A 107 10.95 -23.34 6.74
C THR A 107 10.89 -23.23 8.26
N THR A 108 11.50 -24.19 8.97
CA THR A 108 11.64 -24.11 10.44
C THR A 108 12.36 -22.83 10.87
N GLN A 109 13.39 -22.41 10.13
CA GLN A 109 14.08 -21.14 10.37
C GLN A 109 13.14 -19.92 10.33
N LEU A 110 12.19 -19.89 9.38
CA LEU A 110 11.22 -18.79 9.29
C LEU A 110 10.25 -18.80 10.47
N TRP A 111 9.85 -19.98 10.94
CA TRP A 111 9.07 -20.12 12.17
C TRP A 111 9.87 -19.66 13.40
N ASP A 112 11.13 -20.07 13.55
CA ASP A 112 11.99 -19.67 14.67
C ASP A 112 12.20 -18.15 14.74
N LEU A 113 12.34 -17.50 13.57
CA LEU A 113 12.56 -16.04 13.48
C LEU A 113 11.30 -15.21 13.70
N THR A 114 10.14 -15.71 13.27
CA THR A 114 8.89 -14.91 13.23
C THR A 114 7.86 -15.33 14.27
N GLY A 115 7.95 -16.57 14.76
CA GLY A 115 6.94 -17.21 15.61
C GLY A 115 5.68 -17.66 14.87
N PHE A 116 5.51 -17.35 13.57
CA PHE A 116 4.31 -17.74 12.82
C PHE A 116 4.43 -19.15 12.27
N SER A 117 3.49 -20.02 12.65
CA SER A 117 3.37 -21.34 12.01
C SER A 117 2.83 -21.20 10.59
N TYR A 118 2.95 -22.27 9.80
CA TYR A 118 2.36 -22.32 8.47
C TYR A 118 0.84 -22.09 8.52
N GLU A 119 0.16 -22.72 9.48
CA GLU A 119 -1.29 -22.65 9.68
C GLU A 119 -1.76 -21.24 10.04
N ASP A 120 -0.97 -20.51 10.85
CA ASP A 120 -1.26 -19.11 11.18
C ASP A 120 -1.27 -18.21 9.94
N LEU A 121 -0.52 -18.54 8.90
CA LEU A 121 -0.40 -17.69 7.72
C LEU A 121 -1.48 -17.99 6.67
N ILE A 122 -2.06 -19.19 6.65
CA ILE A 122 -3.04 -19.63 5.64
C ILE A 122 -4.17 -18.61 5.42
N PRO A 123 -4.89 -18.12 6.44
CA PRO A 123 -5.99 -17.18 6.22
C PRO A 123 -5.53 -15.86 5.58
N CYS A 124 -4.36 -15.38 5.99
CA CYS A 124 -3.77 -14.15 5.46
C CYS A 124 -3.30 -14.34 4.02
N VAL A 125 -2.69 -15.48 3.68
CA VAL A 125 -2.26 -15.81 2.31
C VAL A 125 -3.45 -15.90 1.35
N LEU A 126 -4.52 -16.59 1.76
CA LEU A 126 -5.74 -16.71 0.95
C LEU A 126 -6.41 -15.35 0.75
N SER A 127 -6.52 -14.54 1.81
CA SER A 127 -7.09 -13.20 1.72
C SER A 127 -6.27 -12.27 0.83
N LEU A 128 -4.93 -12.29 0.98
CA LEU A 128 -4.00 -11.52 0.17
C LEU A 128 -4.11 -11.91 -1.31
N HIS A 129 -4.07 -13.20 -1.63
CA HIS A 129 -4.19 -13.69 -3.01
C HIS A 129 -5.53 -13.30 -3.64
N LYS A 130 -6.64 -13.53 -2.92
CA LYS A 130 -7.98 -13.15 -3.37
C LYS A 130 -8.03 -11.65 -3.69
N LYS A 131 -7.57 -10.80 -2.77
CA LYS A 131 -7.60 -9.33 -2.95
C LYS A 131 -6.72 -8.85 -4.10
N CYS A 132 -5.53 -9.41 -4.26
CA CYS A 132 -4.55 -8.93 -5.25
C CYS A 132 -4.78 -9.46 -6.67
N PHE A 133 -5.34 -10.66 -6.84
CA PHE A 133 -5.39 -11.35 -8.13
C PHE A 133 -6.76 -11.84 -8.57
N HIS A 134 -7.69 -12.07 -7.64
CA HIS A 134 -9.03 -12.56 -7.97
C HIS A 134 -10.05 -11.44 -8.03
N ASP A 135 -10.03 -10.55 -7.04
CA ASP A 135 -10.92 -9.39 -6.98
C ASP A 135 -10.48 -8.32 -8.00
N ASP A 136 -11.42 -7.47 -8.40
CA ASP A 136 -11.11 -6.30 -9.21
C ASP A 136 -10.12 -5.38 -8.49
N ALA A 137 -9.28 -4.70 -9.27
CA ALA A 137 -8.37 -3.69 -8.74
C ALA A 137 -9.17 -2.65 -7.93
N PRO A 138 -8.65 -2.21 -6.77
CA PRO A 138 -9.35 -1.23 -5.94
C PRO A 138 -9.54 0.06 -6.74
N LYS A 139 -10.69 0.71 -6.56
CA LYS A 139 -11.07 1.93 -7.28
C LYS A 139 -11.08 3.11 -6.32
N ASP A 140 -10.68 4.28 -6.82
CA ASP A 140 -10.80 5.53 -6.08
C ASP A 140 -12.25 6.06 -6.06
N TYR A 141 -12.46 7.22 -5.42
CA TYR A 141 -13.76 7.89 -5.36
C TYR A 141 -14.31 8.30 -6.74
N ARG A 142 -13.47 8.30 -7.77
CA ARG A 142 -13.81 8.61 -9.17
C ARG A 142 -14.05 7.36 -10.01
N GLN A 143 -14.09 6.17 -9.37
CA GLN A 143 -14.23 4.86 -10.02
C GLN A 143 -13.05 4.48 -10.93
N VAL A 144 -11.88 5.07 -10.72
CA VAL A 144 -10.65 4.76 -11.45
C VAL A 144 -9.87 3.69 -10.71
N SER A 145 -9.52 2.61 -11.42
CA SER A 145 -8.71 1.52 -10.87
C SER A 145 -7.30 1.98 -10.51
N LEU A 146 -6.84 1.63 -9.31
CA LEU A 146 -5.51 1.93 -8.80
C LEU A 146 -4.48 0.97 -9.41
N THR A 147 -3.78 1.41 -10.46
CA THR A 147 -2.82 0.56 -11.22
C THR A 147 -1.36 0.93 -11.00
N ALA A 148 -1.06 2.02 -10.28
CA ALA A 148 0.30 2.58 -10.17
C ALA A 148 1.33 1.57 -9.64
N VAL A 149 0.96 0.76 -8.64
CA VAL A 149 1.85 -0.29 -8.10
C VAL A 149 2.13 -1.34 -9.18
N LYS A 150 1.10 -1.85 -9.87
CA LYS A 150 1.27 -2.83 -10.96
C LYS A 150 2.20 -2.29 -12.05
N GLN A 151 1.95 -1.08 -12.53
CA GLN A 151 2.77 -0.40 -13.54
C GLN A 151 4.22 -0.22 -13.09
N ARG A 152 4.46 0.16 -11.83
CA ARG A 152 5.82 0.35 -11.32
C ARG A 152 6.61 -0.97 -11.30
N PHE A 153 5.96 -2.08 -11.00
CA PHE A 153 6.56 -3.42 -11.01
C PHE A 153 6.61 -4.07 -12.41
N GLU A 154 6.13 -3.39 -13.46
CA GLU A 154 6.39 -3.75 -14.87
C GLU A 154 7.79 -3.31 -15.32
N ASP A 155 8.48 -2.47 -14.57
CA ASP A 155 9.83 -2.03 -14.91
C ASP A 155 10.82 -3.22 -14.89
N LYS A 156 11.73 -3.26 -15.87
CA LYS A 156 12.80 -4.26 -16.00
C LYS A 156 13.66 -4.37 -14.74
N ARG A 157 13.81 -3.29 -13.97
CA ARG A 157 14.52 -3.33 -12.68
C ARG A 157 13.90 -4.32 -11.68
N TYR A 158 12.60 -4.59 -11.81
CA TYR A 158 11.86 -5.57 -11.00
C TYR A 158 11.66 -6.89 -11.74
N GLY A 159 12.24 -7.06 -12.94
CA GLY A 159 12.06 -8.26 -13.76
C GLY A 159 10.64 -8.44 -14.30
N GLU A 160 9.90 -7.33 -14.47
CA GLU A 160 8.54 -7.32 -15.02
C GLU A 160 7.57 -8.21 -14.19
N ILE A 161 7.81 -8.29 -12.87
CA ILE A 161 7.19 -9.27 -11.98
C ILE A 161 5.66 -9.14 -11.90
N SER A 162 5.11 -7.96 -12.14
CA SER A 162 3.65 -7.76 -12.13
C SER A 162 2.93 -8.47 -13.29
N GLN A 163 3.66 -8.86 -14.34
CA GLN A 163 3.14 -9.62 -15.49
C GLN A 163 3.29 -11.14 -15.29
N GLU A 164 3.86 -11.58 -14.18
CA GLU A 164 4.06 -13.00 -13.92
C GLU A 164 2.74 -13.74 -13.74
N LYS A 165 2.67 -14.95 -14.31
CA LYS A 165 1.51 -15.82 -14.15
C LYS A 165 1.46 -16.34 -12.72
N VAL A 166 0.56 -15.77 -11.93
CA VAL A 166 0.30 -16.20 -10.55
C VAL A 166 -0.52 -17.49 -10.54
N LEU A 167 -0.37 -18.26 -9.46
CA LEU A 167 -1.21 -19.44 -9.18
C LEU A 167 -2.70 -19.06 -9.20
N SER A 168 -3.54 -19.93 -9.76
CA SER A 168 -4.99 -19.77 -9.58
C SER A 168 -5.37 -19.98 -8.11
N TYR A 169 -6.53 -19.46 -7.70
CA TYR A 169 -7.02 -19.64 -6.33
C TYR A 169 -7.14 -21.14 -5.95
N SER A 170 -7.61 -21.98 -6.88
CA SER A 170 -7.68 -23.43 -6.69
C SER A 170 -6.30 -24.10 -6.52
N GLN A 171 -5.30 -23.68 -7.32
CA GLN A 171 -3.93 -24.18 -7.20
C GLN A 171 -3.30 -23.75 -5.87
N LEU A 172 -3.60 -22.53 -5.40
CA LEU A 172 -3.14 -22.05 -4.11
C LEU A 172 -3.77 -22.86 -2.97
N CYS A 173 -5.08 -23.10 -2.97
CA CYS A 173 -5.74 -23.92 -1.95
C CYS A 173 -5.13 -25.33 -1.90
N ALA A 174 -4.88 -25.94 -3.06
CA ALA A 174 -4.24 -27.25 -3.14
C ALA A 174 -2.81 -27.24 -2.57
N ALA A 175 -2.02 -26.19 -2.86
CA ALA A 175 -0.67 -26.03 -2.32
C ALA A 175 -0.67 -25.78 -0.80
N LEU A 176 -1.72 -25.16 -0.27
CA LEU A 176 -1.90 -24.91 1.16
C LEU A 176 -2.53 -26.10 1.92
N GLY A 177 -3.01 -27.13 1.22
CA GLY A 177 -3.68 -28.29 1.83
C GLY A 177 -5.08 -28.00 2.36
N VAL A 178 -5.75 -26.95 1.85
CA VAL A 178 -7.09 -26.53 2.31
C VAL A 178 -8.16 -27.01 1.31
N THR A 179 -9.15 -27.77 1.78
CA THR A 179 -10.34 -28.15 0.99
C THR A 179 -11.26 -26.93 0.82
N GLN A 180 -11.78 -26.71 -0.39
CA GLN A 180 -12.71 -25.61 -0.68
C GLN A 180 -14.06 -25.82 0.00
N ASP A 181 -14.16 -25.49 1.29
CA ASP A 181 -15.43 -25.20 1.94
C ASP A 181 -15.26 -23.87 2.67
N SER A 182 -15.91 -22.82 2.15
CA SER A 182 -15.92 -21.50 2.77
C SER A 182 -16.76 -21.50 4.06
N PRO A 183 -16.56 -20.53 4.95
CA PRO A 183 -17.17 -19.23 4.74
C PRO A 183 -16.13 -18.11 4.75
N ASP A 184 -16.54 -16.94 4.28
CA ASP A 184 -15.79 -15.69 4.32
C ASP A 184 -15.04 -15.48 5.65
N PRO A 185 -13.89 -14.76 5.62
CA PRO A 185 -13.25 -14.33 6.85
C PRO A 185 -14.31 -13.68 7.73
N PRO A 186 -14.32 -13.94 9.03
CA PRO A 186 -15.42 -13.50 9.85
C PRO A 186 -15.54 -11.98 9.72
N THR A 187 -16.73 -11.53 9.32
CA THR A 187 -17.09 -10.12 9.25
C THR A 187 -17.09 -9.57 10.66
N PHE A 188 -15.91 -9.20 11.17
CA PHE A 188 -15.77 -8.53 12.45
C PHE A 188 -15.23 -7.13 12.23
N LEU A 189 -15.98 -6.20 12.82
CA LEU A 189 -15.97 -4.76 12.64
C LEU A 189 -16.58 -4.33 11.31
N SER A 190 -17.88 -4.03 11.38
CA SER A 190 -18.47 -2.92 10.62
C SER A 190 -17.42 -1.81 10.57
N THR A 191 -16.89 -1.56 9.39
CA THR A 191 -16.12 -0.36 9.10
C THR A 191 -17.08 0.79 9.41
N GLY A 192 -17.02 1.30 10.65
CA GLY A 192 -17.63 2.56 10.99
C GLY A 192 -17.22 3.53 9.90
N GLU A 193 -18.23 4.24 9.38
CA GLU A 193 -18.11 5.19 8.27
C GLU A 193 -16.72 5.82 8.28
N ILE A 194 -15.93 5.59 7.23
CA ILE A 194 -14.70 6.34 7.02
C ILE A 194 -15.18 7.78 6.86
N HIS A 195 -15.21 8.51 7.97
CA HIS A 195 -15.67 9.88 8.00
C HIS A 195 -14.86 10.64 6.96
N ALA A 196 -15.55 11.50 6.23
CA ALA A 196 -15.11 12.27 5.07
C ALA A 196 -13.81 13.10 5.26
N PHE A 197 -13.13 13.00 6.40
CA PHE A 197 -11.86 13.65 6.74
C PHE A 197 -10.72 13.35 5.75
N LEU A 198 -10.68 12.15 5.16
CA LEU A 198 -9.66 11.77 4.15
C LEU A 198 -10.05 12.11 2.71
N SER A 199 -11.25 12.66 2.49
CA SER A 199 -11.63 13.17 1.18
C SER A 199 -11.06 14.57 1.05
N SER A 200 -10.08 14.77 0.17
CA SER A 200 -9.71 16.12 -0.28
C SER A 200 -10.98 16.93 -0.54
N PRO A 201 -11.08 18.21 -0.13
CA PRO A 201 -12.24 19.02 -0.42
C PRO A 201 -12.45 18.99 -1.92
N SER A 202 -13.46 18.24 -2.37
CA SER A 202 -13.84 18.22 -3.78
C SER A 202 -14.24 19.65 -4.07
N GLY A 203 -13.35 20.37 -4.78
CA GLY A 203 -13.60 21.70 -5.23
C GLY A 203 -14.85 21.64 -6.09
N ARG A 204 -16.01 21.93 -5.49
CA ARG A 204 -17.19 22.34 -6.22
C ARG A 204 -16.78 23.60 -6.96
N ARG A 205 -16.25 23.44 -8.16
CA ARG A 205 -16.10 24.50 -9.14
C ARG A 205 -17.53 24.92 -9.52
N THR A 206 -18.16 25.72 -8.68
CA THR A 206 -19.16 26.66 -9.19
C THR A 206 -18.41 27.52 -10.20
N LYS A 207 -18.84 27.46 -11.47
CA LYS A 207 -18.41 28.35 -12.56
C LYS A 207 -18.11 29.73 -12.00
N ARG A 208 -16.84 30.06 -11.77
CA ARG A 208 -16.43 31.45 -11.65
C ARG A 208 -16.50 32.01 -13.05
N LYS A 209 -17.65 32.64 -13.31
CA LYS A 209 -17.86 33.64 -14.35
C LYS A 209 -16.58 34.47 -14.44
N ARG A 210 -15.95 34.47 -15.62
CA ARG A 210 -14.88 35.38 -15.98
C ARG A 210 -15.47 36.79 -15.90
N GLU A 211 -15.31 37.42 -14.75
CA GLU A 211 -15.68 38.82 -14.56
C GLU A 211 -14.41 39.62 -14.84
N ASN A 212 -14.47 40.39 -15.91
CA ASN A 212 -13.44 41.33 -16.31
C ASN A 212 -13.19 42.31 -15.17
N SER A 213 -12.07 42.17 -14.46
CA SER A 213 -11.54 43.26 -13.64
C SER A 213 -10.73 44.17 -14.55
N LEU A 214 -11.28 45.36 -14.72
CA LEU A 214 -10.68 46.50 -15.40
C LEU A 214 -9.26 46.76 -14.89
N GLN A 215 -8.42 47.15 -15.83
CA GLN A 215 -7.10 47.71 -15.63
C GLN A 215 -7.25 49.05 -14.90
N GLU A 216 -6.92 49.10 -13.62
CA GLU A 216 -6.56 50.35 -12.94
C GLU A 216 -5.07 50.32 -12.61
N ASP A 217 -4.36 51.07 -13.44
CA ASP A 217 -3.03 51.61 -13.22
C ASP A 217 -3.01 52.44 -11.92
N ARG A 218 -2.03 52.17 -11.04
CA ARG A 218 -1.32 53.16 -10.21
C ARG A 218 -0.39 52.49 -9.21
N GLY A 219 0.88 52.86 -9.27
CA GLY A 219 1.76 52.84 -8.09
C GLY A 219 3.14 52.24 -8.33
N SER A 220 3.96 52.94 -9.10
CA SER A 220 5.41 52.90 -9.03
C SER A 220 5.93 53.02 -7.59
N PHE A 221 6.79 52.10 -7.17
CA PHE A 221 7.68 52.31 -6.03
C PHE A 221 9.13 52.05 -6.49
N VAL A 222 9.85 53.16 -6.64
CA VAL A 222 11.21 53.29 -6.09
C VAL A 222 11.07 53.48 -4.59
#